data_AF-A0A327KZV2-F1
#
_entry.id   AF-A0A327KZV2-F1
#
_cell.length_a   1.000
_cell.length_b   1.000
_cell.length_c   1.000
_cell.angle_alpha   90.00
_cell.angle_beta   90.00
_cell.angle_gamma   90.00
#
_symmetry.space_group_name_H-M   'P 1'
#
loop_
_entity.id
_entity.type
_entity.pdbx_description
1 polymer ?
#
loop_
_entity_poly.entity_id
_entity_poly.type
_entity_poly.pdbx_seq_one_letter_code
_entity_poly.pdbx_strand_id
1 'polypeptide(L)'
;MTLSSPGPRSDAVTSATPVPLGAVSGAPLALLRLEGIAVFAAALVAYHMLGAAWWLFGVLILAPDLSMLGYMAGPRAGALAYNLAHTYAAAALLGLAGVLLGSPAVLAVATIWTAHIGLDRALGYGLKYPTGFPDTHLGRLGRSGPA
;
A
#
# COMPACT_ATOMS: atom_id res chain seq x y z
N MET A 1 -1.86 -25.77 62.35
CA MET A 1 -2.96 -25.75 61.37
C MET A 1 -3.54 -24.34 61.35
N THR A 2 -2.99 -23.45 60.51
CA THR A 2 -3.51 -22.10 60.23
C THR A 2 -2.88 -21.58 58.93
N LEU A 3 -3.56 -21.93 57.83
CA LEU A 3 -3.80 -21.19 56.58
C LEU A 3 -2.72 -20.23 56.03
N SER A 4 -2.05 -20.69 54.95
CA SER A 4 -1.44 -19.83 53.93
C SER A 4 -2.49 -18.90 53.31
N SER A 5 -2.20 -17.60 53.28
CA SER A 5 -2.97 -16.62 52.50
C SER A 5 -2.52 -16.65 51.03
N PRO A 6 -3.41 -16.54 50.03
CA PRO A 6 -3.03 -16.56 48.63
C PRO A 6 -2.44 -15.20 48.22
N GLY A 7 -1.32 -15.22 47.50
CA GLY A 7 -0.73 -14.01 46.89
C GLY A 7 -1.65 -13.40 45.82
N PRO A 8 -1.45 -12.11 45.49
CA PRO A 8 -2.26 -11.42 44.50
C PRO A 8 -2.10 -12.08 43.12
N ARG A 9 -3.23 -12.41 42.49
CA ARG A 9 -3.28 -12.87 41.10
C ARG A 9 -2.77 -11.70 40.24
N SER A 10 -1.71 -11.93 39.47
CA SER A 10 -1.32 -10.98 38.43
C SER A 10 -2.41 -11.01 37.37
N ASP A 11 -3.28 -10.01 37.40
CA ASP A 11 -4.16 -9.71 36.29
C ASP A 11 -3.26 -9.53 35.07
N ALA A 12 -3.43 -10.42 34.10
CA ALA A 12 -2.78 -10.35 32.81
C ALA A 12 -3.18 -9.03 32.15
N VAL A 13 -2.40 -7.98 32.40
CA VAL A 13 -2.34 -6.83 31.53
C VAL A 13 -1.86 -7.38 30.21
N THR A 14 -2.81 -7.64 29.31
CA THR A 14 -2.56 -7.87 27.90
C THR A 14 -1.59 -6.79 27.45
N SER A 15 -0.33 -7.18 27.27
CA SER A 15 0.73 -6.33 26.75
C SER A 15 0.40 -6.04 25.30
N ALA A 16 -0.54 -5.12 25.08
CA ALA A 16 -0.78 -4.51 23.79
C ALA A 16 0.48 -3.72 23.47
N THR A 17 1.34 -4.30 22.64
CA THR A 17 2.60 -3.69 22.27
C THR A 17 2.32 -2.34 21.62
N PRO A 18 3.02 -1.26 22.03
CA PRO A 18 2.74 0.08 21.53
C PRO A 18 2.86 0.08 20.00
N VAL A 19 1.77 0.39 19.31
CA VAL A 19 1.79 0.61 17.86
C VAL A 19 2.76 1.78 17.62
N PRO A 20 3.81 1.61 16.79
CA PRO A 20 4.70 2.71 16.44
C PRO A 20 3.86 3.85 15.86
N LEU A 21 3.92 5.05 16.46
CA LEU A 21 3.16 6.23 16.06
C LEU A 21 3.28 6.47 14.54
N GLY A 22 2.26 6.05 13.78
CA GLY A 22 2.22 6.18 12.32
C GLY A 22 1.66 4.95 11.58
N ALA A 23 1.92 3.73 12.04
CA ALA A 23 1.48 2.51 11.33
C ALA A 23 0.07 2.07 11.72
N VAL A 24 -0.76 1.70 10.74
CA VAL A 24 -2.06 1.08 10.98
C VAL A 24 -1.86 -0.39 11.40
N SER A 25 -2.67 -0.87 12.36
CA SER A 25 -2.61 -2.26 12.86
C SER A 25 -4.01 -2.90 12.90
N GLY A 26 -4.07 -4.21 13.17
CA GLY A 26 -5.31 -4.94 13.44
C GLY A 26 -6.29 -4.99 12.24
N ALA A 27 -7.58 -4.88 12.54
CA ALA A 27 -8.64 -4.98 11.52
C ALA A 27 -8.55 -3.90 10.42
N PRO A 28 -8.25 -2.62 10.71
CA PRO A 28 -8.06 -1.61 9.67
C PRO A 28 -6.93 -1.95 8.69
N LEU A 29 -5.81 -2.53 9.16
CA LEU A 29 -4.73 -2.97 8.28
C LEU A 29 -5.19 -4.08 7.34
N ALA A 30 -5.91 -5.08 7.86
CA ALA A 30 -6.47 -6.16 7.04
C ALA A 30 -7.44 -5.60 5.99
N LEU A 31 -8.29 -4.65 6.38
CA LEU A 31 -9.24 -4.00 5.46
C LEU A 31 -8.52 -3.23 4.35
N LEU A 32 -7.50 -2.43 4.67
CA LEU A 32 -6.71 -1.69 3.66
C LEU A 32 -6.04 -2.62 2.63
N ARG A 33 -5.58 -3.80 3.06
CA ARG A 33 -5.01 -4.80 2.14
C ARG A 33 -6.08 -5.44 1.27
N LEU A 34 -7.26 -5.75 1.82
CA LEU A 34 -8.41 -6.25 1.06
C LEU A 34 -8.93 -5.21 0.05
N GLU A 35 -8.96 -3.94 0.43
CA GLU A 35 -9.26 -2.83 -0.49
C GLU A 35 -8.24 -2.76 -1.62
N GLY A 36 -6.95 -2.94 -1.34
CA GLY A 36 -5.91 -3.05 -2.36
C GLY A 36 -6.17 -4.18 -3.37
N ILE A 37 -6.54 -5.36 -2.88
CA ILE A 37 -6.93 -6.51 -3.72
C ILE A 37 -8.15 -6.17 -4.58
N ALA A 38 -9.18 -5.57 -3.98
CA ALA A 38 -10.40 -5.19 -4.68
C ALA A 38 -10.12 -4.16 -5.78
N VAL A 39 -9.29 -3.15 -5.52
CA VAL A 39 -8.89 -2.15 -6.53
C VAL A 39 -8.09 -2.80 -7.65
N PHE A 40 -7.13 -3.67 -7.34
CA PHE A 40 -6.36 -4.39 -8.36
C PHE A 40 -7.29 -5.23 -9.26
N ALA A 41 -8.22 -5.99 -8.68
CA ALA A 41 -9.17 -6.80 -9.42
C ALA A 41 -10.11 -5.94 -10.29
N ALA A 42 -10.64 -4.85 -9.75
CA ALA A 42 -11.49 -3.93 -10.50
C ALA A 42 -10.74 -3.28 -11.67
N ALA A 43 -9.48 -2.88 -11.46
CA ALA A 43 -8.64 -2.31 -12.50
C ALA A 43 -8.29 -3.34 -13.59
N LEU A 44 -8.06 -4.62 -13.24
CA LEU A 44 -7.88 -5.68 -14.23
C LEU A 44 -9.12 -5.85 -15.13
N VAL A 45 -10.31 -5.88 -14.54
CA VAL A 45 -11.57 -5.97 -15.30
C VAL A 45 -11.74 -4.74 -16.19
N ALA A 46 -11.53 -3.54 -15.66
CA ALA A 46 -11.61 -2.29 -16.43
C ALA A 46 -10.61 -2.28 -17.59
N TYR A 47 -9.35 -2.71 -17.36
CA TYR A 47 -8.34 -2.80 -18.40
C TYR A 47 -8.73 -3.78 -19.52
N HIS A 48 -9.27 -4.93 -19.14
CA HIS A 48 -9.80 -5.91 -20.10
C HIS A 48 -10.93 -5.32 -20.95
N MET A 49 -11.86 -4.59 -20.32
CA MET A 49 -12.98 -3.94 -21.01
C MET A 49 -12.53 -2.82 -21.97
N LEU A 50 -11.40 -2.16 -21.70
CA LEU A 50 -10.80 -1.18 -22.62
C LEU A 50 -10.23 -1.83 -23.89
N GLY A 51 -10.08 -3.14 -23.94
CA GLY A 51 -9.56 -3.86 -25.12
C GLY A 51 -8.09 -3.54 -25.44
N ALA A 52 -7.35 -2.98 -24.48
CA ALA A 52 -5.95 -2.63 -24.66
C ALA A 52 -5.05 -3.88 -24.65
N ALA A 53 -3.88 -3.77 -25.28
CA ALA A 53 -2.97 -4.90 -25.42
C ALA A 53 -2.37 -5.32 -24.07
N TRP A 54 -2.46 -6.61 -23.71
CA TRP A 54 -1.98 -7.10 -22.41
C TRP A 54 -0.46 -6.99 -22.20
N TRP A 55 0.34 -6.94 -23.27
CA TRP A 55 1.78 -6.70 -23.13
C TRP A 55 2.06 -5.31 -22.54
N LEU A 56 1.23 -4.30 -22.85
CA LEU A 56 1.36 -2.96 -22.29
C LEU A 56 1.12 -2.99 -20.77
N PHE A 57 0.11 -3.75 -20.32
CA PHE A 57 -0.13 -3.99 -18.91
C PHE A 57 1.10 -4.62 -18.25
N GLY A 58 1.61 -5.72 -18.81
CA GLY A 58 2.75 -6.44 -18.24
C GLY A 58 4.02 -5.59 -18.12
N VAL A 59 4.27 -4.69 -19.07
CA VAL A 59 5.44 -3.79 -19.02
C VAL A 59 5.20 -2.63 -18.06
N LEU A 60 4.06 -1.95 -18.16
CA LEU A 60 3.82 -0.71 -17.42
C LEU A 60 3.40 -0.93 -15.97
N ILE A 61 2.95 -2.13 -15.59
CA ILE A 61 2.58 -2.40 -14.20
C ILE A 61 3.77 -2.15 -13.27
N LEU A 62 5.01 -2.42 -13.68
CA LEU A 62 6.21 -2.19 -12.86
C LEU A 62 6.78 -0.77 -12.98
N ALA A 63 6.24 0.08 -13.86
CA ALA A 63 6.79 1.41 -14.10
C ALA A 63 6.77 2.34 -12.86
N PRO A 64 5.71 2.37 -12.03
CA PRO A 64 5.70 3.22 -10.84
C PRO A 64 6.77 2.83 -9.82
N ASP A 65 7.17 1.56 -9.76
CA ASP A 65 8.19 1.06 -8.83
C ASP A 65 9.59 1.61 -9.11
N LEU A 66 9.88 2.06 -10.33
CA LEU A 66 11.14 2.74 -10.64
C LEU A 66 11.35 4.00 -9.78
N SER A 67 10.29 4.59 -9.25
CA SER A 67 10.36 5.70 -8.29
C SER A 67 11.17 5.36 -7.02
N MET A 68 11.32 4.07 -6.68
CA MET A 68 12.16 3.64 -5.56
C MET A 68 13.64 3.99 -5.75
N LEU A 69 14.11 4.19 -6.98
CA LEU A 69 15.46 4.66 -7.26
C LEU A 69 15.73 6.05 -6.65
N GLY A 70 14.68 6.82 -6.34
CA GLY A 70 14.81 8.07 -5.59
C GLY A 70 15.47 7.90 -4.21
N TYR A 71 15.43 6.70 -3.62
CA TYR A 71 16.14 6.41 -2.36
C TYR A 71 17.67 6.45 -2.51
N MET A 72 18.21 6.39 -3.73
CA MET A 72 19.65 6.63 -3.99
C MET A 72 20.08 8.06 -3.64
N ALA A 73 19.14 9.02 -3.67
CA ALA A 73 19.36 10.41 -3.24
C ALA A 73 19.00 10.63 -1.75
N GLY A 74 18.68 9.55 -1.03
CA GLY A 74 18.37 9.54 0.41
C GLY A 74 16.88 9.33 0.76
N PRO A 75 16.56 9.08 2.04
CA PRO A 75 15.21 8.64 2.46
C PRO A 75 14.09 9.63 2.16
N ARG A 76 14.34 10.94 2.28
CA ARG A 76 13.33 11.98 2.00
C ARG A 76 12.96 12.06 0.52
N ALA A 77 13.98 12.09 -0.35
CA ALA A 77 13.78 12.11 -1.80
C ALA A 77 13.10 10.83 -2.28
N GLY A 78 13.55 9.68 -1.76
CA GLY A 78 12.93 8.39 -2.04
C GLY A 78 11.46 8.31 -1.63
N ALA A 79 11.13 8.69 -0.39
CA ALA A 79 9.74 8.68 0.08
C ALA A 79 8.85 9.64 -0.72
N LEU A 80 9.35 10.83 -1.08
CA LEU A 80 8.60 11.76 -1.93
C LEU A 80 8.34 11.18 -3.31
N ALA A 81 9.37 10.73 -4.02
CA ALA A 81 9.26 10.16 -5.36
C ALA A 81 8.32 8.94 -5.37
N TYR A 82 8.48 8.04 -4.39
CA TYR A 82 7.64 6.86 -4.25
C TYR A 82 6.17 7.23 -4.00
N ASN A 83 5.91 8.13 -3.06
CA ASN A 83 4.54 8.50 -2.69
C ASN A 83 3.81 9.25 -3.82
N LEU A 84 4.52 10.05 -4.61
CA LEU A 84 3.97 10.66 -5.83
C LEU A 84 3.59 9.60 -6.88
N ALA A 85 4.40 8.54 -7.00
CA ALA A 85 4.10 7.41 -7.88
C ALA A 85 3.04 6.45 -7.32
N HIS A 86 2.77 6.44 -6.01
CA HIS A 86 1.87 5.48 -5.35
C HIS A 86 0.63 6.09 -4.70
N THR A 87 0.35 7.37 -5.00
CA THR A 87 -0.90 8.01 -4.62
C THR A 87 -1.97 7.82 -5.69
N TYR A 88 -3.18 7.40 -5.28
CA TYR A 88 -4.31 7.32 -6.20
C TYR A 88 -4.68 8.68 -6.80
N ALA A 89 -4.32 9.79 -6.16
CA ALA A 89 -4.59 11.13 -6.71
C ALA A 89 -3.93 11.33 -8.09
N ALA A 90 -2.68 10.89 -8.26
CA ALA A 90 -1.97 11.02 -9.53
C ALA A 90 -2.59 10.14 -10.62
N ALA A 91 -2.89 8.87 -10.28
CA ALA A 91 -3.58 7.96 -11.20
C ALA A 91 -4.99 8.46 -11.58
N ALA A 92 -5.74 9.01 -10.62
CA ALA A 92 -7.07 9.55 -10.84
C ALA A 92 -7.04 10.81 -11.73
N LEU A 93 -6.06 11.70 -11.55
CA LEU A 93 -5.88 12.86 -12.42
C LEU A 93 -5.56 12.43 -13.86
N LEU A 94 -4.73 11.40 -14.04
CA LEU A 94 -4.46 10.84 -15.37
C LEU A 94 -5.71 10.19 -15.98
N GLY A 95 -6.49 9.47 -15.17
CA GLY A 95 -7.77 8.89 -15.59
C GLY A 95 -8.77 9.97 -16.02
N LEU A 96 -8.91 11.03 -15.24
CA LEU A 96 -9.75 12.19 -15.56
C LEU A 96 -9.28 12.84 -16.89
N ALA A 97 -7.98 13.04 -17.07
CA ALA A 97 -7.43 13.53 -18.33
C ALA A 97 -7.78 12.59 -19.50
N GLY A 98 -7.70 11.26 -19.31
CA GLY A 98 -8.11 10.28 -20.31
C GLY A 98 -9.57 10.39 -20.71
N VAL A 99 -10.48 10.63 -19.75
CA VAL A 99 -11.90 10.88 -20.03
C VAL A 99 -12.08 12.19 -20.79
N LEU A 100 -11.50 13.30 -20.29
CA LEU A 100 -11.67 14.63 -20.89
C LEU A 100 -11.09 14.73 -22.30
N LEU A 101 -10.01 14.00 -22.58
CA LEU A 101 -9.39 13.92 -23.90
C LEU A 101 -10.03 12.86 -24.80
N GLY A 102 -10.95 12.04 -24.28
CA GLY A 102 -11.54 10.92 -25.02
C GLY A 102 -10.50 9.90 -25.50
N SER A 103 -9.43 9.68 -24.72
CA SER A 103 -8.28 8.86 -25.12
C SER A 103 -8.27 7.50 -24.40
N PRO A 104 -8.62 6.39 -25.10
CA PRO A 104 -8.56 5.04 -24.53
C PRO A 104 -7.15 4.66 -24.09
N ALA A 105 -6.12 5.14 -24.78
CA ALA A 105 -4.72 4.87 -24.42
C ALA A 105 -4.35 5.50 -23.07
N VAL A 106 -4.75 6.76 -22.83
CA VAL A 106 -4.50 7.43 -21.54
C VAL A 106 -5.30 6.76 -20.42
N LEU A 107 -6.55 6.36 -20.68
CA LEU A 107 -7.36 5.60 -19.73
C LEU A 107 -6.72 4.24 -19.40
N ALA A 108 -6.18 3.54 -20.40
CA ALA A 108 -5.49 2.27 -20.20
C ALA A 108 -4.27 2.43 -19.28
N VAL A 109 -3.44 3.46 -19.51
CA VAL A 109 -2.28 3.77 -18.65
C VAL A 109 -2.73 4.14 -17.22
N ALA A 110 -3.75 4.97 -17.06
CA ALA A 110 -4.31 5.32 -15.75
C ALA A 110 -4.85 4.08 -15.00
N THR A 111 -5.45 3.15 -15.73
CA THR A 111 -5.99 1.90 -15.19
C THR A 111 -4.86 0.95 -14.75
N ILE A 112 -3.80 0.80 -15.56
CA ILE A 112 -2.61 0.03 -15.18
C ILE A 112 -1.97 0.63 -13.91
N TRP A 113 -1.84 1.95 -13.86
CA TRP A 113 -1.28 2.64 -12.70
C TRP A 113 -2.15 2.40 -11.45
N THR A 114 -3.47 2.50 -11.58
CA THR A 114 -4.41 2.17 -10.49
C THR A 114 -4.27 0.72 -10.03
N ALA A 115 -4.13 -0.22 -10.97
CA ALA A 115 -3.88 -1.62 -10.67
C ALA A 115 -2.58 -1.80 -9.86
N HIS A 116 -1.49 -1.15 -10.27
CA HIS A 116 -0.21 -1.20 -9.55
C HIS A 116 -0.35 -0.73 -8.10
N ILE A 117 -1.00 0.42 -7.86
CA ILE A 117 -1.20 0.95 -6.50
C ILE A 117 -2.05 -0.01 -5.66
N GLY A 118 -3.06 -0.65 -6.25
CA GLY A 118 -3.87 -1.67 -5.58
C GLY A 118 -3.02 -2.89 -5.16
N LEU A 119 -2.19 -3.39 -6.07
CA LEU A 119 -1.28 -4.51 -5.83
C LEU A 119 -0.24 -4.17 -4.76
N ASP A 120 0.38 -2.99 -4.84
CA ASP A 120 1.33 -2.46 -3.86
C ASP A 120 0.75 -2.48 -2.43
N ARG A 121 -0.48 -2.00 -2.27
CA ARG A 121 -1.18 -1.99 -0.96
C ARG A 121 -1.60 -3.38 -0.51
N ALA A 122 -2.04 -4.24 -1.43
CA ALA A 122 -2.36 -5.63 -1.12
C ALA A 122 -1.14 -6.38 -0.57
N LEU A 123 0.04 -6.10 -1.11
CA LEU A 123 1.32 -6.69 -0.68
C LEU A 123 1.90 -6.03 0.58
N GLY A 124 1.35 -4.89 1.02
CA GLY A 124 1.74 -4.21 2.26
C GLY A 124 2.84 -3.15 2.09
N TYR A 125 3.15 -2.74 0.86
CA TYR A 125 4.18 -1.72 0.58
C TYR A 125 3.71 -0.31 0.90
N GLY A 126 2.55 0.13 0.39
CA GLY A 126 1.88 1.38 0.73
C GLY A 126 2.74 2.66 0.60
N LEU A 127 2.15 3.77 1.05
CA LEU A 127 2.87 5.05 1.20
C LEU A 127 3.97 4.94 2.25
N LYS A 128 5.11 5.58 1.94
CA LYS A 128 6.38 5.52 2.67
C LYS A 128 6.58 6.69 3.63
N TYR A 129 7.20 6.39 4.76
CA TYR A 129 7.78 7.39 5.65
C TYR A 129 9.19 7.79 5.19
N PRO A 130 9.63 9.04 5.44
CA PRO A 130 10.96 9.52 5.06
C PRO A 130 12.08 9.00 5.99
N THR A 131 11.91 7.82 6.58
CA THR A 131 12.85 7.14 7.48
C THR A 131 13.59 5.99 6.80
N GLY A 132 12.97 5.37 5.79
CA GLY A 132 13.56 4.30 4.99
C GLY A 132 12.50 3.55 4.17
N PHE A 133 12.92 2.86 3.11
CA PHE A 133 12.02 2.13 2.20
C PHE A 133 11.10 1.11 2.90
N PRO A 134 11.54 0.38 3.95
CA PRO A 134 10.67 -0.59 4.64
C PRO A 134 9.55 0.02 5.47
N ASP A 135 9.62 1.32 5.80
CA ASP A 135 8.70 1.94 6.75
C ASP A 135 7.51 2.57 6.01
N THR A 136 6.30 2.07 6.28
CA THR A 136 5.09 2.38 5.50
C THR A 136 3.92 2.68 6.43
N HIS A 137 2.89 3.35 5.91
CA HIS A 137 1.64 3.57 6.66
C HIS A 137 0.90 2.27 7.01
N LEU A 138 1.20 1.16 6.32
CA LEU A 138 0.68 -0.18 6.59
C LEU A 138 1.56 -0.99 7.56
N GLY A 139 2.60 -0.35 8.11
CA GLY A 139 3.60 -1.00 8.96
C GLY A 139 4.92 -1.27 8.24
N ARG A 140 5.84 -1.88 8.97
CA ARG A 140 7.20 -2.13 8.47
C ARG A 140 7.26 -3.43 7.68
N LEU A 141 7.78 -3.37 6.46
CA LEU A 141 8.01 -4.54 5.63
C LEU A 141 8.95 -5.54 6.30
N GLY A 142 8.67 -6.83 6.14
CA GLY A 142 9.51 -7.93 6.67
C GLY A 142 9.31 -8.26 8.15
N ARG A 143 8.41 -7.59 8.89
CA ARG A 143 7.93 -8.09 10.18
C ARG A 143 6.66 -8.91 10.00
N SER A 144 6.76 -10.20 10.28
CA SER A 144 5.63 -11.15 10.30
C SER A 144 5.15 -11.34 11.74
N GLY A 145 3.87 -11.08 12.01
CA GLY A 145 3.19 -11.53 13.25
C GLY A 145 2.94 -10.44 14.30
N PRO A 146 1.93 -10.65 15.16
CA PRO A 146 1.41 -9.60 16.03
C PRO A 146 2.47 -9.19 17.05
N ALA A 147 2.56 -7.89 17.25
CA ALA A 147 3.29 -7.31 18.36
C ALA A 147 2.56 -7.62 19.66
#